data_AF-A0A645DWK8-F1
#
_entry.id   AF-A0A645DWK8-F1
#
_cell.length_a   1.000
_cell.length_b   1.000
_cell.length_c   1.000
_cell.angle_alpha   90.00
_cell.angle_beta   90.00
_cell.angle_gamma   90.00
#
_symmetry.space_group_name_H-M   'P 1'
#
loop_
_entity.id
_entity.type
_entity.pdbx_description
1 polymer ?
#
loop_
_entity_poly.entity_id
_entity_poly.type
_entity_poly.pdbx_seq_one_letter_code
_entity_poly.pdbx_strand_id
1 'polypeptide(L)'
;MTKNINDIPELLNKFKHKTSNYVKFHEVDAFQVVHNLQYLLWAEIARVEYCTQLGISILPDKNKNEKPFSIFLVHTEINYFNPATFFDNYIMYTRVSKLGRSSMTFEHIVTKTDGTPLCINQGVEVYTDKNMQSVRINEDIRKKVIDFEQENLEITENN
;
A
#
# COMPACT_ATOMS: atom_id res chain seq x y z
N MET A 1 -10.99 -7.36 0.40
CA MET A 1 -10.63 -7.07 1.81
C MET A 1 -11.55 -7.80 2.81
N THR A 2 -11.01 -8.45 3.85
CA THR A 2 -11.83 -8.96 4.98
C THR A 2 -12.39 -7.82 5.84
N LYS A 3 -13.58 -8.02 6.40
CA LYS A 3 -14.15 -7.13 7.42
C LYS A 3 -14.00 -7.68 8.84
N ASN A 4 -13.52 -8.92 8.97
CA ASN A 4 -13.41 -9.61 10.24
C ASN A 4 -11.99 -9.47 10.80
N ILE A 5 -11.88 -8.78 11.93
CA ILE A 5 -10.63 -8.56 12.66
C ILE A 5 -9.91 -9.88 13.01
N ASN A 6 -10.65 -10.97 13.19
CA ASN A 6 -10.12 -12.27 13.58
C ASN A 6 -9.34 -12.97 12.46
N ASP A 7 -9.52 -12.55 11.20
CA ASP A 7 -8.81 -13.13 10.07
C ASP A 7 -7.38 -12.53 9.92
N ILE A 8 -7.09 -11.42 10.61
CA ILE A 8 -5.85 -10.66 10.44
C ILE A 8 -4.60 -11.49 10.73
N PRO A 9 -4.50 -12.25 11.83
CA PRO A 9 -3.30 -13.05 12.11
C PRO A 9 -2.92 -14.00 10.98
N GLU A 10 -3.91 -14.65 10.34
CA GLU A 10 -3.67 -15.53 9.21
C GLU A 10 -3.28 -14.74 7.95
N LEU A 11 -3.96 -13.62 7.69
CA LEU A 11 -3.66 -12.76 6.54
C LEU A 11 -2.24 -12.19 6.57
N LEU A 12 -1.70 -11.89 7.75
CA LEU A 12 -0.33 -11.37 7.90
C LEU A 12 0.72 -12.30 7.27
N ASN A 13 0.46 -13.61 7.16
CA ASN A 13 1.37 -14.56 6.51
C ASN A 13 1.56 -14.29 5.02
N LYS A 14 0.66 -13.54 4.38
CA LYS A 14 0.74 -13.16 2.97
C LYS A 14 1.63 -11.93 2.71
N PHE A 15 2.09 -11.25 3.76
CA PHE A 15 2.82 -9.99 3.64
C PHE A 15 4.32 -10.21 3.81
N LYS A 16 5.08 -9.96 2.74
CA LYS A 16 6.55 -10.07 2.73
C LYS A 16 7.26 -8.75 3.07
N HIS A 17 6.60 -7.62 2.85
CA HIS A 17 7.11 -6.30 3.20
C HIS A 17 6.37 -5.72 4.41
N LYS A 18 7.14 -5.15 5.34
CA LYS A 18 6.64 -4.45 6.51
C LYS A 18 7.58 -3.32 6.89
N THR A 19 7.02 -2.23 7.38
CA THR A 19 7.77 -1.09 7.91
C THR A 19 7.29 -0.76 9.31
N SER A 20 8.19 -0.30 10.17
CA SER A 20 7.89 0.02 11.57
C SER A 20 8.05 1.51 11.80
N ASN A 21 7.12 2.12 12.50
CA ASN A 21 7.18 3.53 12.85
C ASN A 21 6.45 3.77 14.19
N TYR A 22 6.36 5.04 14.59
CA TYR A 22 5.63 5.46 15.78
C TYR A 22 4.70 6.63 15.44
N VAL A 23 3.61 6.74 16.20
CA VAL A 23 2.65 7.84 16.04
C VAL A 23 3.28 9.17 16.45
N LYS A 24 3.30 10.12 15.52
CA LYS A 24 3.84 11.47 15.72
C LYS A 24 2.78 12.39 16.31
N PHE A 25 3.22 13.47 16.95
CA PHE A 25 2.32 14.40 17.62
C PHE A 25 1.28 15.03 16.67
N HIS A 26 1.70 15.41 15.46
CA HIS A 26 0.82 16.05 14.46
C HIS A 26 -0.19 15.09 13.82
N GLU A 27 -0.12 13.80 14.14
CA GLU A 27 -1.00 12.76 13.59
C GLU A 27 -2.24 12.54 14.46
N VAL A 28 -2.23 13.05 15.69
CA VAL A 28 -3.30 12.91 16.68
C VAL A 28 -4.24 14.11 16.61
N ASP A 29 -5.54 13.85 16.62
CA ASP A 29 -6.57 14.89 16.56
C ASP A 29 -7.11 15.29 17.94
N ALA A 30 -8.12 16.16 17.96
CA ALA A 30 -8.76 16.65 19.17
C ALA A 30 -9.38 15.55 20.05
N PHE A 31 -9.62 14.35 19.50
CA PHE A 31 -10.12 13.18 20.23
C PHE A 31 -9.00 12.31 20.80
N GLN A 32 -7.74 12.78 20.79
CA GLN A 32 -6.58 12.10 21.40
C GLN A 32 -6.21 10.77 20.75
N VAL A 33 -6.73 10.50 19.55
CA VAL A 33 -6.39 9.34 18.72
C VAL A 33 -5.85 9.81 17.38
N VAL A 34 -5.16 8.90 16.68
CA VAL A 34 -4.68 9.18 15.32
C VAL A 34 -5.87 9.52 14.41
N HIS A 35 -5.77 10.67 13.74
CA HIS A 35 -6.79 11.12 12.79
C HIS A 35 -6.96 10.08 11.67
N ASN A 36 -8.20 9.79 11.28
CA ASN A 36 -8.52 8.73 10.31
C ASN A 36 -7.74 8.88 8.97
N LEU A 37 -7.57 10.10 8.46
CA LEU A 37 -6.81 10.34 7.22
C LEU A 37 -5.33 10.00 7.33
N GLN A 38 -4.75 9.98 8.54
CA GLN A 38 -3.33 9.71 8.71
C GLN A 38 -2.96 8.28 8.30
N TYR A 39 -3.87 7.30 8.49
CA TYR A 39 -3.64 5.94 8.06
C TYR A 39 -3.48 5.82 6.53
N LEU A 40 -4.11 6.72 5.75
CA LEU A 40 -3.91 6.78 4.30
C LEU A 40 -2.53 7.34 3.94
N LEU A 41 -2.02 8.31 4.70
CA LEU A 41 -0.67 8.85 4.52
C LEU A 41 0.39 7.82 4.89
N TRP A 42 0.17 7.03 5.95
CA TRP A 42 1.03 5.90 6.27
C TRP A 42 1.04 4.88 5.12
N ALA A 43 -0.12 4.56 4.55
CA ALA A 43 -0.22 3.66 3.40
C ALA A 43 0.52 4.18 2.18
N GLU A 44 0.43 5.48 1.89
CA GLU A 44 1.18 6.12 0.79
C GLU A 44 2.69 5.94 0.96
N ILE A 45 3.23 6.25 2.14
CA ILE A 45 4.66 6.06 2.42
C ILE A 45 5.04 4.58 2.32
N ALA A 46 4.22 3.67 2.83
CA ALA A 46 4.51 2.24 2.78
C ALA A 46 4.51 1.69 1.34
N ARG A 47 3.72 2.24 0.40
CA ARG A 47 3.79 1.89 -1.03
C ARG A 47 5.10 2.37 -1.66
N VAL A 48 5.57 3.56 -1.28
CA VAL A 48 6.88 4.07 -1.71
C VAL A 48 8.01 3.16 -1.23
N GLU A 49 7.98 2.75 0.04
CA GLU A 49 8.97 1.85 0.64
C GLU A 49 8.94 0.46 0.00
N TYR A 50 7.74 -0.09 -0.23
CA TYR A 50 7.55 -1.34 -0.98
C TYR A 50 8.21 -1.27 -2.36
N CYS A 51 7.87 -0.26 -3.16
CA CYS A 51 8.44 -0.09 -4.50
C CYS A 51 9.97 0.06 -4.45
N THR A 52 10.47 0.79 -3.45
CA THR A 52 11.92 0.97 -3.25
C THR A 52 12.61 -0.36 -2.96
N GLN A 53 12.03 -1.22 -2.10
CA GLN A 53 12.57 -2.55 -1.83
C GLN A 53 12.66 -3.42 -3.11
N LEU A 54 11.68 -3.31 -3.99
CA LEU A 54 11.64 -4.04 -5.26
C LEU A 54 12.55 -3.41 -6.34
N GLY A 55 13.22 -2.29 -6.06
CA GLY A 55 14.01 -1.54 -7.04
C GLY A 55 13.14 -0.92 -8.15
N ILE A 56 11.89 -0.55 -7.83
CA ILE A 56 10.97 0.16 -8.71
C ILE A 56 11.14 1.66 -8.44
N SER A 57 11.58 2.41 -9.45
CA SER A 57 11.65 3.87 -9.34
C SER A 57 10.26 4.48 -9.48
N ILE A 58 9.76 5.04 -8.39
CA ILE A 58 8.49 5.80 -8.37
C ILE A 58 8.68 7.28 -8.75
N LEU A 59 9.91 7.78 -8.69
CA LEU A 59 10.22 9.16 -9.04
C LEU A 59 10.58 9.26 -10.53
N PRO A 60 10.24 10.38 -11.18
CA PRO A 60 10.75 10.68 -12.51
C PRO A 60 12.27 10.61 -12.56
N ASP A 61 12.78 9.90 -13.57
CA ASP A 61 14.19 9.98 -13.95
C ASP A 61 14.43 11.36 -14.57
N LYS A 62 15.08 12.25 -13.81
CA LYS A 62 15.38 13.62 -14.25
C LYS A 62 16.23 13.67 -15.53
N ASN A 63 16.91 12.58 -15.89
CA ASN A 63 17.80 12.51 -17.04
C ASN A 63 17.12 11.95 -18.30
N LYS A 64 15.91 11.39 -18.17
CA LYS A 64 15.11 10.96 -19.31
C LYS A 64 14.02 12.00 -19.52
N ASN A 65 13.97 12.60 -20.71
CA ASN A 65 12.83 13.44 -21.15
C ASN A 65 11.51 12.64 -21.29
N GLU A 66 11.46 11.43 -20.73
CA GLU A 66 10.25 10.66 -20.55
C GLU A 66 9.51 11.28 -19.38
N LYS A 67 8.34 11.88 -19.66
CA LYS A 67 7.41 12.22 -18.58
C LYS A 67 7.20 10.93 -17.77
N PRO A 68 7.39 10.95 -16.43
CA PRO A 68 7.16 9.76 -15.64
C PRO A 68 5.75 9.27 -15.93
N PHE A 69 5.57 7.95 -16.05
CA PHE A 69 4.26 7.38 -15.87
C PHE A 69 3.71 7.92 -14.56
N SER A 70 2.52 8.52 -14.61
CA SER A 70 1.86 8.98 -13.40
C SER A 70 1.09 7.80 -12.81
N ILE A 71 1.28 7.58 -11.52
CA ILE A 71 0.55 6.58 -10.74
C ILE A 71 -0.51 7.33 -9.95
N PHE A 72 -1.78 6.95 -10.13
CA PHE A 72 -2.91 7.58 -9.45
C PHE A 72 -3.67 6.58 -8.62
N LEU A 73 -3.89 6.89 -7.34
CA LEU A 73 -4.85 6.19 -6.49
C LEU A 73 -6.27 6.54 -6.94
N VAL A 74 -6.94 5.60 -7.62
CA VAL A 74 -8.30 5.81 -8.16
C VAL A 74 -9.40 5.27 -7.24
N HIS A 75 -9.04 4.43 -6.28
CA HIS A 75 -9.95 3.87 -5.28
C HIS A 75 -9.18 3.56 -3.99
N THR A 76 -9.81 3.81 -2.85
CA THR A 76 -9.30 3.36 -1.55
C THR A 76 -10.46 3.04 -0.62
N GLU A 77 -10.30 1.98 0.17
CA GLU A 77 -11.22 1.60 1.24
C GLU A 77 -10.41 1.25 2.50
N ILE A 78 -10.98 1.50 3.68
CA ILE A 78 -10.31 1.26 4.96
C ILE A 78 -11.34 0.87 6.02
N ASN A 79 -11.05 -0.20 6.76
CA ASN A 79 -11.77 -0.56 7.97
C ASN A 79 -10.89 -0.28 9.19
N TYR A 80 -11.40 0.50 10.14
CA TYR A 80 -10.72 0.82 11.40
C TYR A 80 -11.27 -0.08 12.50
N PHE A 81 -10.39 -0.70 13.27
CA PHE A 81 -10.73 -1.66 14.31
C PHE A 81 -10.38 -1.16 15.71
N ASN A 82 -9.17 -0.64 15.88
CA ASN A 82 -8.69 -0.10 17.15
C ASN A 82 -7.98 1.24 16.93
N PRO A 83 -8.11 2.20 17.86
CA PRO A 83 -7.37 3.46 17.77
C PRO A 83 -5.90 3.26 18.13
N ALA A 84 -5.03 4.04 17.48
CA ALA A 84 -3.70 4.35 17.99
C ALA A 84 -3.70 5.73 18.65
N THR A 85 -2.82 5.90 19.62
CA THR A 85 -2.59 7.17 20.33
C THR A 85 -1.15 7.62 20.15
N PHE A 86 -0.84 8.85 20.59
CA PHE A 86 0.52 9.38 20.55
C PHE A 86 1.53 8.41 21.18
N PHE A 87 2.70 8.28 20.56
CA PHE A 87 3.79 7.35 20.92
C PHE A 87 3.50 5.85 20.82
N ASP A 88 2.33 5.43 20.34
CA ASP A 88 2.16 4.02 19.95
C ASP A 88 3.18 3.68 18.85
N ASN A 89 3.87 2.55 19.02
CA ASN A 89 4.65 1.94 17.95
C ASN A 89 3.74 1.05 17.12
N TYR A 90 3.84 1.15 15.80
CA TYR A 90 3.05 0.37 14.87
C TYR A 90 3.90 -0.26 13.77
N ILE A 91 3.38 -1.34 13.22
CA ILE A 91 3.94 -2.04 12.06
C ILE A 91 2.91 -1.93 10.94
N MET A 92 3.37 -1.47 9.78
CA MET A 92 2.59 -1.42 8.57
C MET A 92 3.04 -2.51 7.60
N TYR A 93 2.18 -3.49 7.40
CA TYR A 93 2.36 -4.56 6.43
C TYR A 93 1.80 -4.10 5.09
N THR A 94 2.54 -4.28 4.00
CA THR A 94 2.11 -3.87 2.65
C THR A 94 2.42 -4.96 1.63
N ARG A 95 1.46 -5.19 0.73
CA ARG A 95 1.63 -6.12 -0.40
C ARG A 95 0.82 -5.65 -1.60
N VAL A 96 1.16 -6.15 -2.79
CA VAL A 96 0.27 -6.09 -3.95
C VAL A 96 -0.56 -7.37 -3.99
N SER A 97 -1.88 -7.27 -3.80
CA SER A 97 -2.77 -8.42 -3.81
C SER A 97 -3.26 -8.79 -5.20
N LYS A 98 -3.33 -7.81 -6.11
CA LYS A 98 -3.81 -8.02 -7.47
C LYS A 98 -3.03 -7.17 -8.49
N LEU A 99 -2.69 -7.78 -9.61
CA LEU A 99 -2.03 -7.15 -10.75
C LEU A 99 -2.93 -7.25 -12.00
N GLY A 100 -3.47 -6.12 -12.43
CA GLY A 100 -4.24 -5.98 -13.67
C GLY A 100 -3.35 -5.63 -14.87
N ARG A 101 -3.95 -5.27 -16.01
CA ARG A 101 -3.21 -4.74 -17.17
C ARG A 101 -2.55 -3.38 -16.86
N SER A 102 -3.35 -2.44 -16.35
CA SER A 102 -2.97 -1.05 -16.09
C SER A 102 -3.07 -0.63 -14.63
N SER A 103 -3.34 -1.57 -13.72
CA SER A 103 -3.57 -1.28 -12.31
C SER A 103 -2.91 -2.28 -11.36
N MET A 104 -2.60 -1.80 -10.16
CA MET A 104 -2.19 -2.62 -9.01
C MET A 104 -3.13 -2.36 -7.84
N THR A 105 -3.58 -3.43 -7.19
CA THR A 105 -4.30 -3.34 -5.92
C THR A 105 -3.31 -3.59 -4.79
N PHE A 106 -3.07 -2.56 -3.99
CA PHE A 106 -2.33 -2.65 -2.74
C PHE A 106 -3.26 -3.05 -1.60
N GLU A 107 -2.74 -3.87 -0.70
CA GLU A 107 -3.35 -4.15 0.59
C GLU A 107 -2.37 -3.75 1.69
N HIS A 108 -2.92 -3.18 2.76
CA HIS A 108 -2.19 -2.78 3.93
C HIS A 108 -2.89 -3.27 5.19
N ILE A 109 -2.11 -3.74 6.16
CA ILE A 109 -2.59 -4.00 7.52
C ILE A 109 -1.69 -3.21 8.46
N VAL A 110 -2.30 -2.52 9.43
CA VAL A 110 -1.56 -1.82 10.47
C VAL A 110 -1.84 -2.50 11.80
N THR A 111 -0.80 -2.85 12.55
CA THR A 111 -0.91 -3.37 13.91
C THR A 111 -0.06 -2.55 14.86
N LYS A 112 -0.39 -2.55 16.15
CA LYS A 112 0.59 -2.21 17.19
C LYS A 112 1.69 -3.28 17.22
N THR A 113 2.78 -2.99 17.92
CA THR A 113 3.89 -3.95 18.11
C THR A 113 3.49 -5.20 18.90
N ASP A 114 2.43 -5.14 19.70
CA ASP A 114 1.87 -6.29 20.42
C ASP A 114 0.94 -7.17 19.55
N GLY A 115 0.75 -6.82 18.28
CA GLY A 115 -0.11 -7.53 17.34
C GLY A 115 -1.56 -7.04 17.31
N THR A 116 -1.95 -6.07 18.15
CA THR A 116 -3.30 -5.47 18.12
C THR A 116 -3.56 -4.82 16.76
N PRO A 117 -4.55 -5.28 15.97
CA PRO A 117 -4.81 -4.71 14.66
C PRO A 117 -5.51 -3.36 14.77
N LEU A 118 -4.97 -2.35 14.09
CA LEU A 118 -5.51 -0.98 14.05
C LEU A 118 -6.47 -0.81 12.87
N CYS A 119 -6.02 -1.16 11.66
CA CYS A 119 -6.84 -1.05 10.46
C CYS A 119 -6.37 -2.00 9.35
N ILE A 120 -7.24 -2.16 8.35
CA ILE A 120 -6.93 -2.76 7.05
C ILE A 120 -7.33 -1.78 5.96
N ASN A 121 -6.44 -1.55 4.99
CA ASN A 121 -6.66 -0.65 3.86
C ASN A 121 -6.37 -1.38 2.53
N GLN A 122 -7.12 -1.03 1.49
CA GLN A 122 -6.90 -1.51 0.14
C GLN A 122 -7.01 -0.31 -0.79
N GLY A 123 -6.02 -0.15 -1.65
CA GLY A 123 -5.94 0.93 -2.62
C GLY A 123 -5.73 0.38 -4.03
N VAL A 124 -6.39 0.98 -5.02
CA VAL A 124 -6.14 0.65 -6.44
C VAL A 124 -5.41 1.81 -7.09
N GLU A 125 -4.21 1.53 -7.56
CA GLU A 125 -3.38 2.47 -8.30
C GLU A 125 -3.42 2.14 -9.80
N VAL A 126 -3.62 3.17 -10.64
CA VAL A 126 -3.64 3.06 -12.10
C VAL A 126 -2.45 3.80 -12.68
N TYR A 127 -1.79 3.16 -13.64
CA TYR A 127 -0.70 3.73 -14.43
C TYR A 127 -1.28 4.48 -15.62
N THR A 128 -0.88 5.74 -15.81
CA THR A 128 -1.32 6.56 -16.93
C THR A 128 -0.17 7.10 -17.77
N ASP A 129 -0.48 7.39 -19.03
CA ASP A 129 0.37 8.24 -19.86
C ASP A 129 0.26 9.73 -19.44
N LYS A 130 0.97 10.58 -20.17
CA LYS A 130 0.94 12.04 -20.01
C LYS A 130 -0.42 12.70 -20.29
N ASN A 131 -1.36 11.98 -20.88
CA ASN A 131 -2.71 12.42 -21.22
C ASN A 131 -3.76 11.83 -20.25
N MET A 132 -3.32 11.27 -19.12
CA MET A 132 -4.18 10.64 -18.10
C MET A 132 -4.94 9.41 -18.62
N GLN A 133 -4.47 8.79 -19.71
CA GLN A 133 -5.04 7.55 -20.23
C GLN A 133 -4.36 6.35 -19.62
N SER A 134 -5.13 5.34 -19.21
CA SER A 134 -4.58 4.14 -18.58
C SER A 134 -3.69 3.37 -19.55
N VAL A 135 -2.47 3.04 -19.11
CA VAL A 135 -1.48 2.30 -19.90
C VAL A 135 -1.07 1.03 -19.19
N ARG A 136 -0.58 0.05 -19.95
CA ARG A 136 -0.07 -1.18 -19.38
C ARG A 136 1.13 -0.89 -18.47
N ILE A 137 1.15 -1.51 -17.30
CA ILE A 137 2.30 -1.45 -16.38
C ILE A 137 3.51 -2.06 -17.09
N ASN A 138 4.67 -1.41 -17.00
CA ASN A 138 5.90 -1.89 -17.64
C ASN A 138 6.26 -3.32 -17.21
N GLU A 139 6.73 -4.15 -18.13
CA GLU A 139 7.06 -5.57 -17.87
C GLU A 139 8.13 -5.77 -16.78
N ASP A 140 9.10 -4.86 -16.63
CA ASP A 140 10.08 -4.91 -15.54
C ASP A 140 9.40 -4.79 -14.16
N ILE A 141 8.49 -3.82 -14.02
CA ILE A 141 7.71 -3.62 -12.80
C ILE A 141 6.82 -4.83 -12.54
N ARG A 142 6.12 -5.33 -13.58
CA ARG A 142 5.28 -6.53 -13.48
C ARG A 142 6.09 -7.72 -13.00
N LYS A 143 7.26 -7.96 -13.61
CA LYS A 143 8.15 -9.07 -13.24
C LYS A 143 8.59 -8.95 -11.78
N LYS A 144 9.04 -7.77 -11.35
CA LYS A 144 9.45 -7.53 -9.95
C LYS A 144 8.33 -7.84 -8.95
N VAL A 145 7.11 -7.39 -9.23
CA VAL A 145 5.94 -7.66 -8.38
C VAL A 145 5.58 -9.15 -8.38
N ILE A 146 5.55 -9.80 -9.55
CA ILE A 146 5.24 -11.23 -9.68
C ILE A 146 6.27 -12.08 -8.92
N ASP A 147 7.56 -11.80 -9.12
CA ASP A 147 8.65 -12.53 -8.45
C ASP A 147 8.60 -12.34 -6.92
N PHE A 148 8.22 -11.14 -6.46
CA PHE A 148 8.14 -10.82 -5.04
C PHE A 148 6.92 -11.47 -4.38
N GLU A 149 5.72 -11.31 -4.93
CA GLU A 149 4.47 -11.74 -4.30
C GLU A 149 4.18 -13.24 -4.48
N GLN A 150 4.57 -13.82 -5.61
CA GLN A 150 4.44 -15.25 -5.92
C GLN A 150 2.98 -15.74 -5.80
N GLU A 151 2.71 -16.83 -5.08
CA GLU A 151 1.39 -17.44 -4.92
C GLU A 151 0.36 -16.53 -4.21
N ASN A 152 0.82 -15.43 -3.62
CA ASN A 152 -0.04 -14.48 -2.91
C ASN A 152 -0.61 -13.37 -3.82
N LEU A 153 -0.28 -13.40 -5.12
CA LEU A 153 -0.72 -12.44 -6.14
C LEU A 153 -1.82 -12.99 -7.05
N GLU A 154 -2.92 -12.26 -7.18
CA GLU A 154 -3.92 -12.49 -8.22
C GLU A 154 -3.55 -11.73 -9.51
N ILE A 155 -3.43 -12.41 -10.64
CA ILE A 155 -3.20 -11.77 -11.94
C ILE A 155 -4.50 -11.79 -12.74
N THR A 156 -5.00 -10.62 -13.13
CA THR A 156 -6.19 -10.50 -13.99
C THR A 156 -5.85 -9.76 -15.27
N GLU A 157 -5.45 -10.52 -16.28
CA GLU A 157 -5.35 -10.01 -17.65
C GLU A 157 -6.70 -10.22 -18.33
N ASN A 158 -7.56 -9.20 -18.36
CA ASN A 158 -8.64 -9.18 -19.33
C ASN A 158 -8.01 -8.88 -20.70
N ASN A 159 -8.17 -9.80 -21.65
CA ASN A 159 -7.84 -9.62 -23.07
C ASN A 159 -8.54 -8.38 -23.64
#